data_AF-A0A0A8BAB5-F1
#
_entry.id   AF-A0A0A8BAB5-F1
#
_cell.length_a   1.000
_cell.length_b   1.000
_cell.length_c   1.000
_cell.angle_alpha   90.00
_cell.angle_beta   90.00
_cell.angle_gamma   90.00
#
_symmetry.space_group_name_H-M   'P 1'
#
loop_
_entity.id
_entity.type
_entity.pdbx_description
1 polymer ?
#
loop_
_entity_poly.entity_id
_entity_poly.type
_entity_poly.pdbx_seq_one_letter_code
_entity_poly.pdbx_strand_id
1 'polypeptide(L)'
;MNRYKYTKTEREINTVLANQSELLSSISKSEMVGIESTITRSERILTSLGYDLPVEDLSTASRSVVPSRTAFRNSLPSWDELLAESVRNGKEDVVLEDLFSKDELANNIEVVKTLNAEYNSIHKLDGIDIAISVGAGLLAAAIETLLVGVPKKTSSGLKAGPLSDYIRDHIERVFTPEQIRQLERASKVPYDAPVNKGFTTTHVDVEGLVPGMHRLYSLGHDPLLGLVVGVSDILTGRMTTIDKNGKIVVQVIDRYADRRETELVQALIKQITHFLSDVATPAGLPAPCMGLFNLMQFGSLFEEDQTIAEVVQGMYWNGYDFVHFCSSSIPVAVAEIFVRFAYAVRKIKSGTPIKDSIPVANDREKHPKLATMLFIAHSSATAINAGKVCFTQNPMVINYPQWMAFAKYSYQQLKWVLVEKPDACDQYVRGIIDKEMDKVFDDVDRLFEGMIAEPLVV
;
A
#
# COMPACT_ATOMS: atom_id res chain seq x y z
N MET A 1 -1.60 -14.49 26.64
CA MET A 1 -0.25 -13.91 26.44
C MET A 1 0.75 -15.03 26.62
N ASN A 2 1.58 -15.33 25.61
CA ASN A 2 2.78 -16.14 25.88
C ASN A 2 3.64 -15.35 26.87
N ARG A 3 4.11 -15.99 27.95
CA ARG A 3 5.03 -15.36 28.90
C ARG A 3 6.23 -14.82 28.14
N TYR A 4 6.60 -13.56 28.38
CA TYR A 4 7.81 -12.98 27.78
C TYR A 4 9.03 -13.82 28.20
N LYS A 5 10.01 -13.92 27.29
CA LYS A 5 11.27 -14.60 27.57
C LYS A 5 12.28 -13.56 28.04
N TYR A 6 12.67 -13.64 29.29
CA TYR A 6 13.66 -12.76 29.90
C TYR A 6 15.06 -13.38 29.87
N THR A 7 16.03 -12.58 29.45
CA THR A 7 17.46 -12.86 29.61
C THR A 7 17.85 -12.82 31.08
N LYS A 8 19.04 -13.37 31.40
CA LYS A 8 19.58 -13.33 32.77
C LYS A 8 19.71 -11.90 33.28
N THR A 9 20.23 -11.00 32.45
CA THR A 9 20.45 -9.59 32.79
C THR A 9 19.14 -8.85 33.07
N GLU A 10 18.09 -9.07 32.28
CA GLU A 10 16.77 -8.47 32.54
C GLU A 10 16.18 -8.93 33.89
N ARG A 11 16.36 -10.21 34.25
CA ARG A 11 15.92 -10.73 35.56
C ARG A 11 16.72 -10.12 36.71
N GLU A 12 18.03 -9.95 36.54
CA GLU A 12 18.89 -9.27 37.51
C GLU A 12 18.43 -7.81 37.71
N ILE A 13 18.10 -7.10 36.63
CA ILE A 13 17.56 -5.73 36.69
C ILE A 13 16.23 -5.69 37.45
N ASN A 14 15.27 -6.55 37.08
CA ASN A 14 13.96 -6.60 37.74
C ASN A 14 14.10 -6.93 39.24
N THR A 15 15.06 -7.79 39.59
CA THR A 15 15.34 -8.15 40.99
C THR A 15 15.77 -6.94 41.81
N VAL A 16 16.67 -6.11 41.25
CA VAL A 16 17.11 -4.86 41.90
C VAL A 16 15.96 -3.87 42.03
N LEU A 17 15.18 -3.67 40.96
CA LEU A 17 14.04 -2.76 40.95
C LEU A 17 12.96 -3.17 41.97
N ALA A 18 12.66 -4.46 42.09
CA ALA A 18 11.69 -4.97 43.05
C ALA A 18 12.10 -4.66 44.50
N ASN A 19 13.37 -4.88 44.83
CA ASN A 19 13.91 -4.59 46.15
C ASN A 19 13.88 -3.08 46.45
N GLN A 20 14.32 -2.25 45.50
CA GLN A 20 14.32 -0.80 45.65
C GLN A 20 12.91 -0.21 45.75
N SER A 21 11.95 -0.74 45.00
CA SER A 21 10.53 -0.36 45.10
C SER A 21 9.97 -0.65 46.49
N GLU A 22 10.27 -1.82 47.06
CA GLU A 22 9.87 -2.16 48.43
C GLU A 22 10.53 -1.24 49.47
N LEU A 23 11.83 -0.97 49.34
CA LEU A 23 12.53 -0.02 50.19
C LEU A 23 11.90 1.37 50.12
N LEU A 24 11.63 1.90 48.92
CA LEU A 24 10.96 3.18 48.73
C LEU A 24 9.57 3.23 49.36
N SER A 25 8.79 2.15 49.22
CA SER A 25 7.45 2.05 49.84
C SER A 25 7.51 2.05 51.37
N SER A 26 8.62 1.57 51.95
CA SER A 26 8.85 1.55 53.40
C SER A 26 9.31 2.90 53.97
N ILE A 27 9.73 3.84 53.12
CA ILE A 27 10.07 5.19 53.54
C ILE A 27 8.77 5.94 53.84
N SER A 28 8.39 5.97 55.12
CA SER A 28 7.30 6.84 55.56
C SER A 28 7.72 8.29 55.35
N LYS A 29 6.98 9.06 54.53
CA LYS A 29 6.98 10.52 54.69
C LYS A 29 6.55 10.76 56.14
N SER A 30 7.42 11.36 56.95
CA SER A 30 7.01 11.83 58.27
C SER A 30 5.83 12.77 58.03
N GLU A 31 4.62 12.33 58.37
CA GLU A 31 3.45 13.20 58.31
C GLU A 31 3.76 14.38 59.23
N MET A 32 3.93 15.57 58.67
CA MET A 32 4.05 16.80 59.47
C MET A 32 2.74 17.13 60.21
N VAL A 33 1.74 16.24 60.14
CA VAL A 33 0.47 16.32 60.83
C VAL A 33 0.72 16.17 62.33
N GLY A 34 0.70 17.31 63.02
CA GLY A 34 0.82 17.38 64.48
C GLY A 34 2.17 17.92 64.99
N ILE A 35 3.12 18.21 64.11
CA ILE A 35 4.36 18.90 64.49
C ILE A 35 4.04 20.32 64.94
N GLU A 36 3.27 21.09 64.16
CA GLU A 36 2.78 22.42 64.58
C GLU A 36 2.04 22.37 65.92
N SER A 37 1.16 21.38 66.12
CA SER A 37 0.38 21.30 67.37
C SER A 37 1.24 20.93 68.57
N THR A 38 2.29 20.13 68.37
CA THR A 38 3.27 19.77 69.39
C THR A 38 4.20 20.94 69.71
N ILE A 39 4.60 21.73 68.70
CA ILE A 39 5.34 22.98 68.85
C ILE A 39 4.50 23.97 69.68
N THR A 40 3.25 24.25 69.27
CA THR A 40 2.34 25.15 70.00
C THR A 40 2.10 24.69 71.45
N ARG A 41 1.99 23.38 71.69
CA ARG A 41 1.84 22.84 73.05
C ARG A 41 3.09 23.04 73.89
N SER A 42 4.27 22.84 73.31
CA SER A 42 5.56 23.01 74.00
C SER A 42 5.82 24.49 74.30
N GLU A 43 5.51 25.38 73.37
CA GLU A 43 5.56 26.83 73.56
C GLU A 43 4.66 27.26 74.74
N ARG A 44 3.40 26.81 74.79
CA ARG A 44 2.51 27.12 75.93
C ARG A 44 3.04 26.65 77.27
N ILE A 45 3.67 25.48 77.32
CA ILE A 45 4.25 24.95 78.56
C ILE A 45 5.43 25.83 78.99
N LEU A 46 6.31 26.20 78.07
CA LEU A 46 7.47 27.07 78.35
C LEU A 46 7.03 28.45 78.85
N THR A 47 6.01 29.05 78.22
CA THR A 47 5.43 30.32 78.70
C THR A 47 4.80 30.16 80.10
N SER A 48 4.13 29.04 80.37
CA SER A 48 3.52 28.79 81.69
C SER A 48 4.55 28.57 82.81
N LEU A 49 5.77 28.18 82.46
CA LEU A 49 6.91 28.02 83.38
C LEU A 49 7.72 29.31 83.54
N GLY A 50 7.27 30.42 82.94
CA GLY A 50 7.89 31.75 83.09
C GLY A 50 9.10 31.99 82.18
N TYR A 51 9.28 31.16 81.14
CA TYR A 51 10.28 31.41 80.12
C TYR A 51 9.70 32.31 79.02
N ASP A 52 10.36 33.45 78.77
CA ASP A 52 10.05 34.29 77.61
C ASP A 52 10.56 33.60 76.34
N LEU A 53 9.61 33.25 75.45
CA LEU A 53 9.93 32.72 74.15
C LEU A 53 10.40 33.87 73.25
N PRO A 54 11.49 33.70 72.49
CA PRO A 54 11.95 34.73 71.57
C PRO A 54 10.90 34.98 70.49
N VAL A 55 10.48 36.24 70.33
CA VAL A 55 9.73 36.68 69.15
C VAL A 55 10.75 36.82 68.04
N GLU A 56 10.89 35.81 67.18
CA GLU A 56 11.68 35.95 65.97
C GLU A 56 10.93 36.87 65.00
N ASP A 57 11.44 38.10 64.89
CA ASP A 57 11.28 38.91 63.70
C ASP A 57 11.98 38.17 62.54
N LEU A 58 11.22 37.84 61.49
CA LEU A 58 11.61 36.98 60.36
C LEU A 58 12.75 37.55 59.48
N SER A 59 13.60 38.44 59.99
CA SER A 59 14.67 39.06 59.22
C SER A 59 16.09 38.80 59.72
N THR A 60 16.36 38.44 60.98
CA THR A 60 17.76 38.30 61.45
C THR A 60 17.95 37.40 62.69
N ALA A 61 17.77 36.10 62.55
CA ALA A 61 18.32 35.13 63.52
C ALA A 61 18.54 33.75 62.90
N SER A 62 19.43 33.65 61.90
CA SER A 62 20.06 32.37 61.59
C SER A 62 21.00 32.00 62.74
N ARG A 63 20.45 31.50 63.86
CA ARG A 63 21.21 30.61 64.73
C ARG A 63 21.55 29.41 63.88
N SER A 64 22.79 29.38 63.42
CA SER A 64 23.47 28.22 62.86
C SER A 64 23.39 27.07 63.87
N VAL A 65 22.26 26.35 63.89
CA VAL A 65 22.32 24.90 64.00
C VAL A 65 23.12 24.53 62.78
N VAL A 66 24.42 24.31 62.96
CA VAL A 66 25.20 23.60 61.95
C VAL A 66 24.45 22.29 61.83
N PRO A 67 23.73 22.03 60.72
CA PRO A 67 23.25 20.68 60.50
C PRO A 67 24.51 19.85 60.58
N SER A 68 24.51 18.78 61.38
CA SER A 68 25.60 17.84 61.30
C SER A 68 25.72 17.49 59.83
N ARG A 69 26.74 18.04 59.17
CA ARG A 69 27.11 17.71 57.80
C ARG A 69 27.72 16.33 57.90
N THR A 70 26.91 15.34 58.25
CA THR A 70 27.15 13.96 57.89
C THR A 70 27.12 14.00 56.38
N ALA A 71 28.32 14.14 55.80
CA ALA A 71 28.54 14.03 54.39
C ALA A 71 27.77 12.80 53.94
N PHE A 72 26.72 13.02 53.13
CA PHE A 72 26.06 11.93 52.44
C PHE A 72 27.19 11.12 51.79
N ARG A 73 27.20 9.81 52.04
CA ARG A 73 28.31 8.96 51.62
C ARG A 73 28.38 9.06 50.10
N ASN A 74 29.36 9.80 49.58
CA ASN A 74 29.54 10.14 48.15
C ASN A 74 29.85 8.93 47.24
N SER A 75 29.66 7.70 47.70
CA SER A 75 29.85 6.50 46.89
C SER A 75 28.49 5.93 46.53
N LEU A 76 28.03 6.19 45.32
CA LEU A 76 26.93 5.43 44.72
C LEU A 76 27.27 3.93 44.82
N PRO A 77 26.34 3.08 45.28
CA PRO A 77 26.55 1.64 45.33
C PRO A 77 26.89 1.11 43.94
N SER A 78 27.81 0.15 43.86
CA SER A 78 28.07 -0.57 42.61
C SER A 78 26.90 -1.50 42.26
N TRP A 79 26.78 -1.86 40.97
CA TRP A 79 25.73 -2.76 40.49
C TRP A 79 25.71 -4.10 41.24
N ASP A 80 26.89 -4.70 41.44
CA ASP A 80 27.03 -6.00 42.12
C ASP A 80 26.59 -5.92 43.59
N GLU A 81 26.82 -4.77 44.26
CA GLU A 81 26.36 -4.55 45.63
C GLU A 81 24.83 -4.48 45.73
N LEU A 82 24.19 -3.77 44.80
CA LEU A 82 22.72 -3.64 44.72
C LEU A 82 22.05 -4.99 44.42
N LEU A 83 22.64 -5.78 43.50
CA LEU A 83 22.12 -7.09 43.17
C LEU A 83 22.27 -8.06 44.36
N ALA A 84 23.44 -8.07 45.01
CA ALA A 84 23.68 -8.91 46.18
C ALA A 84 22.77 -8.53 47.36
N GLU A 85 22.48 -7.24 47.54
CA GLU A 85 21.50 -6.77 48.54
C GLU A 85 20.08 -7.25 48.25
N SER A 86 19.67 -7.17 46.98
CA SER A 86 18.33 -7.58 46.56
C SER A 86 18.11 -9.08 46.75
N VAL A 87 19.11 -9.90 46.43
CA VAL A 87 19.08 -11.35 46.70
C VAL A 87 19.08 -11.65 48.20
N ARG A 88 19.84 -10.91 49.02
CA ARG A 88 19.79 -11.03 50.49
C ARG A 88 18.41 -10.71 51.07
N ASN A 89 17.71 -9.75 50.47
CA ASN A 89 16.34 -9.39 50.84
C ASN A 89 15.28 -10.33 50.25
N GLY A 90 15.70 -11.45 49.63
CA GLY A 90 14.80 -12.49 49.14
C GLY A 90 14.12 -12.20 47.81
N LYS A 91 14.60 -11.20 47.05
CA LYS A 91 14.19 -10.99 45.66
C LYS A 91 15.10 -11.83 44.76
N GLU A 92 14.54 -12.82 44.09
CA GLU A 92 15.24 -13.63 43.10
C GLU A 92 14.27 -14.04 41.99
N ASP A 93 14.76 -14.12 40.75
CA ASP A 93 14.01 -14.54 39.57
C ASP A 93 12.74 -13.72 39.25
N VAL A 94 12.73 -12.44 39.64
CA VAL A 94 11.59 -11.53 39.44
C VAL A 94 11.38 -11.25 37.95
N VAL A 95 10.14 -11.41 37.47
CA VAL A 95 9.76 -11.01 36.11
C VAL A 95 9.20 -9.59 36.09
N LEU A 96 9.21 -8.94 34.93
CA LEU A 96 8.82 -7.53 34.82
C LEU A 96 7.38 -7.31 35.29
N GLU A 97 6.48 -8.25 35.01
CA GLU A 97 5.07 -8.16 35.40
C GLU A 97 4.88 -8.18 36.92
N ASP A 98 5.81 -8.75 37.69
CA ASP A 98 5.73 -8.78 39.16
C ASP A 98 6.01 -7.40 39.79
N LEU A 99 6.62 -6.48 39.04
CA LEU A 99 6.89 -5.10 39.50
C LEU A 99 5.63 -4.23 39.54
N PHE A 100 4.55 -4.66 38.89
CA PHE A 100 3.34 -3.88 38.71
C PHE A 100 2.14 -4.57 39.37
N SER A 101 1.20 -3.77 39.84
CA SER A 101 -0.10 -4.27 40.30
C SER A 101 -0.91 -4.83 39.13
N LYS A 102 -1.88 -5.70 39.44
CA LYS A 102 -2.81 -6.23 38.43
C LYS A 102 -3.61 -5.12 37.74
N ASP A 103 -3.93 -4.06 38.46
CA ASP A 103 -4.69 -2.92 37.94
C ASP A 103 -3.84 -2.08 36.98
N GLU A 104 -2.54 -1.88 37.26
CA GLU A 104 -1.61 -1.21 36.34
C GLU A 104 -1.42 -2.01 35.06
N LEU A 105 -1.21 -3.33 35.16
CA LEU A 105 -1.09 -4.19 33.99
C LEU A 105 -2.37 -4.19 33.14
N ALA A 106 -3.54 -4.23 33.79
CA ALA A 106 -4.82 -4.13 33.10
C ALA A 106 -4.99 -2.76 32.42
N ASN A 107 -4.61 -1.67 33.09
CA ASN A 107 -4.66 -0.34 32.53
C ASN A 107 -3.74 -0.19 31.31
N ASN A 108 -2.51 -0.71 31.37
CA ASN A 108 -1.57 -0.71 30.24
C ASN A 108 -2.13 -1.43 29.01
N ILE A 109 -2.81 -2.56 29.22
CA ILE A 109 -3.49 -3.30 28.15
C ILE A 109 -4.60 -2.43 27.53
N GLU A 110 -5.40 -1.72 28.34
CA GLU A 110 -6.46 -0.83 27.85
C GLU A 110 -5.90 0.39 27.10
N VAL A 111 -4.77 0.95 27.55
CA VAL A 111 -4.07 2.03 26.83
C VAL A 111 -3.64 1.56 25.45
N VAL A 112 -2.98 0.40 25.35
CA VAL A 112 -2.57 -0.17 24.05
C VAL A 112 -3.79 -0.43 23.15
N LYS A 113 -4.89 -0.96 23.69
CA LYS A 113 -6.14 -1.14 22.91
C LYS A 113 -6.69 0.18 22.41
N THR A 114 -6.65 1.23 23.22
CA THR A 114 -7.12 2.58 22.86
C THR A 114 -6.28 3.16 21.74
N LEU A 115 -4.95 3.11 21.83
CA LEU A 115 -4.04 3.57 20.77
C LEU A 115 -4.24 2.81 19.45
N ASN A 116 -4.44 1.49 19.53
CA ASN A 116 -4.80 0.68 18.36
C ASN A 116 -6.14 1.14 17.76
N ALA A 117 -7.15 1.44 18.59
CA ALA A 117 -8.45 1.93 18.12
C ALA A 117 -8.35 3.31 17.46
N GLU A 118 -7.55 4.22 18.03
CA GLU A 118 -7.26 5.54 17.47
C GLU A 118 -6.63 5.42 16.08
N TYR A 119 -5.58 4.63 15.93
CA TYR A 119 -4.95 4.40 14.62
C TYR A 119 -5.94 3.82 13.61
N ASN A 120 -6.73 2.83 14.03
CA ASN A 120 -7.76 2.22 13.17
C ASN A 120 -8.84 3.23 12.74
N SER A 121 -9.14 4.23 13.57
CA SER A 121 -10.13 5.26 13.25
C SER A 121 -9.72 6.14 12.05
N ILE A 122 -8.42 6.38 11.87
CA ILE A 122 -7.85 7.16 10.75
C ILE A 122 -8.20 6.51 9.41
N HIS A 123 -8.16 5.17 9.36
CA HIS A 123 -8.42 4.37 8.16
C HIS A 123 -9.88 3.91 8.04
N LYS A 124 -10.74 4.25 8.99
CA LYS A 124 -12.15 3.82 9.00
C LYS A 124 -12.95 4.61 7.97
N LEU A 125 -13.57 3.91 7.04
CA LEU A 125 -14.51 4.52 6.09
C LEU A 125 -15.82 4.87 6.80
N ASP A 126 -16.40 6.01 6.46
CA ASP A 126 -17.77 6.33 6.85
C ASP A 126 -18.78 5.98 5.73
N GLY A 127 -20.08 6.18 6.01
CA GLY A 127 -21.14 5.84 5.06
C GLY A 127 -21.05 6.61 3.74
N ILE A 128 -20.53 7.85 3.76
CA ILE A 128 -20.36 8.66 2.55
C ILE A 128 -19.17 8.13 1.73
N ASP A 129 -18.08 7.71 2.37
CA ASP A 129 -16.93 7.09 1.70
C ASP A 129 -17.38 5.82 0.93
N ILE A 130 -18.19 4.99 1.58
CA ILE A 130 -18.75 3.77 0.98
C ILE A 130 -19.70 4.14 -0.17
N ALA A 131 -20.60 5.11 0.03
CA ALA A 131 -21.56 5.52 -0.99
C ALA A 131 -20.87 6.09 -2.25
N ILE A 132 -19.83 6.91 -2.09
CA ILE A 132 -19.01 7.42 -3.20
C ILE A 132 -18.37 6.25 -3.95
N SER A 133 -17.77 5.31 -3.22
CA SER A 133 -17.03 4.20 -3.81
C SER A 133 -17.94 3.27 -4.61
N VAL A 134 -19.04 2.82 -3.99
CA VAL A 134 -20.03 1.96 -4.65
C VAL A 134 -20.71 2.70 -5.81
N GLY A 135 -21.06 3.97 -5.61
CA GLY A 135 -21.65 4.82 -6.65
C GLY A 135 -20.74 4.98 -7.87
N ALA A 136 -19.43 5.15 -7.67
CA ALA A 136 -18.45 5.20 -8.75
C ALA A 136 -18.38 3.88 -9.52
N GLY A 137 -18.38 2.75 -8.81
CA GLY A 137 -18.40 1.42 -9.43
C GLY A 137 -19.68 1.16 -10.25
N LEU A 138 -20.84 1.57 -9.73
CA LEU A 138 -22.12 1.51 -10.45
C LEU A 138 -22.13 2.40 -11.69
N LEU A 139 -21.61 3.62 -11.58
CA LEU A 139 -21.47 4.55 -12.71
C LEU A 139 -20.59 3.96 -13.81
N ALA A 140 -19.42 3.41 -13.46
CA ALA A 140 -18.54 2.76 -14.42
C ALA A 140 -19.24 1.57 -15.09
N ALA A 141 -19.92 0.72 -14.33
CA ALA A 141 -20.66 -0.41 -14.89
C ALA A 141 -21.80 0.03 -15.84
N ALA A 142 -22.46 1.16 -15.54
CA ALA A 142 -23.49 1.74 -16.40
C ALA A 142 -22.90 2.28 -17.71
N ILE A 143 -21.80 3.04 -17.66
CA ILE A 143 -21.10 3.54 -18.86
C ILE A 143 -20.63 2.36 -19.71
N GLU A 144 -20.02 1.35 -19.08
CA GLU A 144 -19.57 0.14 -19.78
C GLU A 144 -20.73 -0.55 -20.52
N THR A 145 -21.87 -0.71 -19.85
CA THR A 145 -22.99 -1.46 -20.40
C THR A 145 -23.73 -0.69 -21.48
N LEU A 146 -23.95 0.62 -21.27
CA LEU A 146 -24.81 1.45 -22.13
C LEU A 146 -24.03 2.13 -23.25
N LEU A 147 -22.77 2.51 -22.99
CA LEU A 147 -21.99 3.34 -23.91
C LEU A 147 -20.85 2.57 -24.59
N VAL A 148 -20.14 1.70 -23.88
CA VAL A 148 -19.06 0.89 -24.48
C VAL A 148 -19.64 -0.28 -25.27
N GLY A 149 -20.54 -1.06 -24.64
CA GLY A 149 -21.25 -2.16 -25.29
C GLY A 149 -20.35 -3.33 -25.71
N VAL A 150 -20.95 -4.33 -26.36
CA VAL A 150 -20.23 -5.54 -26.83
C VAL A 150 -19.89 -5.37 -28.30
N PRO A 151 -18.62 -5.56 -28.72
CA PRO A 151 -18.25 -5.43 -30.12
C PRO A 151 -18.80 -6.61 -30.95
N LYS A 152 -19.29 -6.28 -32.14
CA LYS A 152 -19.92 -7.22 -33.09
C LYS A 152 -19.55 -6.87 -34.52
N LYS A 153 -19.17 -7.87 -35.30
CA LYS A 153 -18.97 -7.71 -36.75
C LYS A 153 -20.32 -7.51 -37.44
N THR A 154 -20.43 -6.46 -38.22
CA THR A 154 -21.60 -6.12 -39.04
C THR A 154 -21.19 -5.99 -40.51
N SER A 155 -22.17 -5.87 -41.42
CA SER A 155 -21.91 -5.64 -42.84
C SER A 155 -21.17 -4.32 -43.12
N SER A 156 -21.26 -3.34 -42.22
CA SER A 156 -20.57 -2.05 -42.30
C SER A 156 -19.29 -1.98 -41.46
N GLY A 157 -18.79 -3.13 -40.97
CA GLY A 157 -17.57 -3.22 -40.15
C GLY A 157 -17.85 -3.60 -38.70
N LEU A 158 -16.87 -3.38 -37.82
CA LEU A 158 -16.98 -3.67 -36.39
C LEU A 158 -17.72 -2.54 -35.67
N LYS A 159 -18.82 -2.87 -34.97
CA LYS A 159 -19.64 -1.91 -34.20
C LYS A 159 -19.87 -2.40 -32.78
N ALA A 160 -20.07 -1.48 -31.84
CA ALA A 160 -20.30 -1.76 -30.43
C ALA A 160 -21.35 -0.79 -29.85
N GLY A 161 -21.09 -0.20 -28.68
CA GLY A 161 -21.89 0.88 -28.12
C GLY A 161 -21.49 2.27 -28.66
N PRO A 162 -22.31 3.31 -28.42
CA PRO A 162 -22.10 4.65 -28.97
C PRO A 162 -20.72 5.27 -28.68
N LEU A 163 -20.18 5.04 -27.47
CA LEU A 163 -18.86 5.56 -27.10
C LEU A 163 -17.74 4.81 -27.81
N SER A 164 -17.81 3.48 -27.87
CA SER A 164 -16.84 2.67 -28.60
C SER A 164 -16.83 3.01 -30.09
N ASP A 165 -18.01 3.17 -30.69
CA ASP A 165 -18.15 3.57 -32.08
C ASP A 165 -17.60 4.98 -32.32
N TYR A 166 -17.88 5.93 -31.42
CA TYR A 166 -17.30 7.27 -31.51
C TYR A 166 -15.76 7.25 -31.47
N ILE A 167 -15.16 6.47 -30.58
CA ILE A 167 -13.70 6.36 -30.45
C ILE A 167 -13.09 5.70 -31.69
N ARG A 168 -13.69 4.62 -32.17
CA ARG A 168 -13.24 3.94 -33.39
C ARG A 168 -13.32 4.86 -34.59
N ASP A 169 -14.47 5.49 -34.81
CA ASP A 169 -14.66 6.48 -35.87
C ASP A 169 -13.66 7.64 -35.77
N HIS A 170 -13.30 8.07 -34.55
CA HIS A 170 -12.31 9.11 -34.34
C HIS A 170 -10.91 8.63 -34.74
N ILE A 171 -10.48 7.45 -34.27
CA ILE A 171 -9.18 6.83 -34.59
C ILE A 171 -9.04 6.60 -36.10
N GLU A 172 -10.07 6.07 -36.76
CA GLU A 172 -10.08 5.83 -38.21
C GLU A 172 -9.96 7.14 -39.02
N ARG A 173 -10.38 8.28 -38.44
CA ARG A 173 -10.28 9.60 -39.08
C ARG A 173 -9.02 10.38 -38.70
N VAL A 174 -8.19 9.89 -37.77
CA VAL A 174 -6.93 10.56 -37.40
C VAL A 174 -5.99 10.67 -38.59
N PHE A 175 -5.94 9.63 -39.43
CA PHE A 175 -5.11 9.59 -40.63
C PHE A 175 -5.96 9.45 -41.89
N THR A 176 -5.61 10.22 -42.91
CA THR A 176 -6.15 10.01 -44.26
C THR A 176 -5.67 8.67 -44.82
N PRO A 177 -6.41 8.04 -45.76
CA PRO A 177 -5.95 6.82 -46.44
C PRO A 177 -4.58 6.97 -47.11
N GLU A 178 -4.23 8.19 -47.56
CA GLU A 178 -2.91 8.53 -48.09
C GLU A 178 -1.81 8.40 -47.04
N GLN A 179 -2.03 8.97 -45.84
CA GLN A 179 -1.09 8.92 -44.73
C GLN A 179 -0.91 7.50 -44.22
N ILE A 180 -1.99 6.70 -44.11
CA ILE A 180 -1.89 5.28 -43.73
C ILE A 180 -0.98 4.54 -44.71
N ARG A 181 -1.18 4.72 -46.03
CA ARG A 181 -0.31 4.11 -47.05
C ARG A 181 1.15 4.57 -46.94
N GLN A 182 1.40 5.82 -46.56
CA GLN A 182 2.77 6.33 -46.34
C GLN A 182 3.41 5.67 -45.12
N LEU A 183 2.66 5.57 -44.00
CA LEU A 183 3.11 4.89 -42.79
C LEU A 183 3.45 3.43 -43.10
N GLU A 184 2.53 2.68 -43.71
CA GLU A 184 2.73 1.26 -44.08
C GLU A 184 3.97 1.03 -44.96
N ARG A 185 4.28 1.97 -45.87
CA ARG A 185 5.49 1.88 -46.70
C ARG A 185 6.76 2.12 -45.91
N ALA A 186 6.73 3.07 -44.97
CA ALA A 186 7.88 3.46 -44.16
C ALA A 186 8.15 2.47 -43.00
N SER A 187 7.14 1.72 -42.56
CA SER A 187 7.19 0.89 -41.35
C SER A 187 7.05 -0.61 -41.62
N LYS A 188 7.52 -1.10 -42.77
CA LYS A 188 7.53 -2.55 -43.05
C LYS A 188 8.49 -3.28 -42.11
N VAL A 189 7.99 -4.20 -41.30
CA VAL A 189 8.74 -4.95 -40.28
C VAL A 189 8.93 -6.42 -40.67
N PRO A 190 9.90 -7.15 -40.08
CA PRO A 190 10.19 -8.54 -40.43
C PRO A 190 9.15 -9.54 -39.89
N TYR A 191 8.44 -9.19 -38.82
CA TYR A 191 7.49 -10.07 -38.12
C TYR A 191 6.04 -10.00 -38.65
N ASP A 192 5.80 -9.25 -39.74
CA ASP A 192 4.48 -8.97 -40.33
C ASP A 192 4.03 -10.05 -41.35
N ALA A 193 4.47 -11.30 -41.15
CA ALA A 193 4.16 -12.41 -42.04
C ALA A 193 2.71 -12.89 -41.81
N PRO A 194 1.81 -12.82 -42.82
CA PRO A 194 0.41 -13.16 -42.60
C PRO A 194 0.13 -14.68 -42.64
N VAL A 195 1.03 -15.47 -43.21
CA VAL A 195 0.92 -16.93 -43.38
C VAL A 195 2.30 -17.60 -43.38
N ASN A 196 2.34 -18.90 -43.08
CA ASN A 196 3.57 -19.69 -43.13
C ASN A 196 4.05 -19.93 -44.59
N LYS A 197 3.16 -20.46 -45.43
CA LYS A 197 3.52 -21.03 -46.74
C LYS A 197 4.02 -19.97 -47.73
N GLY A 198 5.23 -20.16 -48.25
CA GLY A 198 5.82 -19.31 -49.29
C GLY A 198 6.50 -18.04 -48.76
N PHE A 199 6.61 -17.88 -47.44
CA PHE A 199 7.31 -16.77 -46.79
C PHE A 199 8.64 -17.18 -46.15
N THR A 200 8.83 -18.48 -45.93
CA THR A 200 10.08 -19.04 -45.39
C THR A 200 10.38 -20.40 -46.03
N THR A 201 11.66 -20.69 -46.30
CA THR A 201 12.12 -21.89 -47.04
C THR A 201 12.73 -22.96 -46.12
N THR A 202 13.25 -22.51 -44.99
CA THR A 202 13.52 -23.29 -43.79
C THR A 202 12.44 -22.90 -42.79
N HIS A 203 11.79 -23.82 -42.05
CA HIS A 203 11.30 -23.63 -40.65
C HIS A 203 10.01 -24.40 -40.29
N VAL A 204 9.74 -24.34 -38.99
CA VAL A 204 8.60 -24.84 -38.21
C VAL A 204 7.33 -24.04 -38.54
N ASP A 205 6.27 -24.73 -38.93
CA ASP A 205 4.94 -24.12 -39.13
C ASP A 205 4.41 -23.52 -37.81
N VAL A 206 3.94 -22.27 -37.88
CA VAL A 206 3.23 -21.59 -36.79
C VAL A 206 1.73 -21.88 -36.94
N GLU A 207 1.18 -22.73 -36.08
CA GLU A 207 -0.22 -23.12 -36.17
C GLU A 207 -1.15 -21.92 -35.94
N GLY A 208 -2.17 -21.78 -36.80
CA GLY A 208 -3.14 -20.69 -36.74
C GLY A 208 -2.70 -19.39 -37.44
N LEU A 209 -1.46 -19.28 -37.95
CA LEU A 209 -0.99 -18.07 -38.63
C LEU A 209 -1.75 -17.83 -39.95
N VAL A 210 -2.75 -16.94 -39.90
CA VAL A 210 -3.59 -16.53 -41.02
C VAL A 210 -3.76 -15.00 -41.03
N PRO A 211 -4.13 -14.36 -42.17
CA PRO A 211 -4.19 -12.90 -42.28
C PRO A 211 -5.02 -12.21 -41.18
N GLY A 212 -6.12 -12.81 -40.73
CA GLY A 212 -6.96 -12.24 -39.67
C GLY A 212 -6.45 -12.44 -38.24
N MET A 213 -5.45 -13.29 -38.01
CA MET A 213 -4.96 -13.64 -36.66
C MET A 213 -3.46 -13.44 -36.47
N HIS A 214 -2.68 -13.17 -37.52
CA HIS A 214 -1.23 -13.06 -37.43
C HIS A 214 -0.77 -12.03 -36.39
N ARG A 215 -1.50 -10.94 -36.21
CA ARG A 215 -1.22 -9.90 -35.20
C ARG A 215 -1.40 -10.38 -33.76
N LEU A 216 -2.29 -11.35 -33.51
CA LEU A 216 -2.40 -11.94 -32.18
C LEU A 216 -1.24 -12.90 -31.89
N TYR A 217 -0.84 -13.68 -32.90
CA TYR A 217 0.20 -14.70 -32.74
C TYR A 217 1.62 -14.15 -32.79
N SER A 218 1.85 -13.08 -33.55
CA SER A 218 3.14 -12.39 -33.64
C SER A 218 3.24 -11.30 -32.58
N LEU A 219 4.12 -11.52 -31.59
CA LEU A 219 4.26 -10.64 -30.43
C LEU A 219 4.74 -9.23 -30.78
N GLY A 220 5.30 -9.04 -31.99
CA GLY A 220 5.66 -7.74 -32.51
C GLY A 220 4.47 -6.80 -32.71
N HIS A 221 3.23 -7.30 -32.83
CA HIS A 221 2.02 -6.48 -32.92
C HIS A 221 1.38 -6.18 -31.56
N ASP A 222 1.87 -6.75 -30.45
CA ASP A 222 1.32 -6.44 -29.12
C ASP A 222 1.68 -5.00 -28.70
N PRO A 223 0.71 -4.15 -28.31
CA PRO A 223 0.98 -2.75 -27.98
C PRO A 223 2.01 -2.51 -26.86
N LEU A 224 2.21 -3.48 -25.95
CA LEU A 224 3.22 -3.41 -24.90
C LEU A 224 4.44 -4.27 -25.24
N LEU A 225 4.24 -5.54 -25.54
CA LEU A 225 5.34 -6.48 -25.76
C LEU A 225 6.09 -6.18 -27.05
N GLY A 226 5.44 -5.62 -28.07
CA GLY A 226 6.08 -5.24 -29.32
C GLY A 226 7.12 -4.12 -29.17
N LEU A 227 7.04 -3.29 -28.13
CA LEU A 227 8.10 -2.32 -27.81
C LEU A 227 9.42 -2.97 -27.36
N VAL A 228 9.38 -4.24 -26.97
CA VAL A 228 10.57 -5.03 -26.58
C VAL A 228 10.84 -6.12 -27.61
N VAL A 229 9.89 -7.02 -27.81
CA VAL A 229 9.99 -8.17 -28.72
C VAL A 229 9.97 -7.73 -30.18
N GLY A 230 9.06 -6.84 -30.57
CA GLY A 230 8.99 -6.31 -31.93
C GLY A 230 10.24 -5.52 -32.31
N VAL A 231 10.77 -4.69 -31.40
CA VAL A 231 12.05 -4.00 -31.59
C VAL A 231 13.21 -5.00 -31.73
N SER A 232 13.26 -6.04 -30.90
CA SER A 232 14.25 -7.12 -31.03
C SER A 232 14.14 -7.86 -32.36
N ASP A 233 12.93 -8.15 -32.81
CA ASP A 233 12.64 -8.79 -34.09
C ASP A 233 13.07 -7.91 -35.26
N ILE A 234 12.83 -6.59 -35.19
CA ILE A 234 13.32 -5.60 -36.16
C ILE A 234 14.85 -5.59 -36.19
N LEU A 235 15.54 -5.62 -35.05
CA LEU A 235 17.01 -5.61 -35.03
C LEU A 235 17.63 -6.90 -35.58
N THR A 236 16.96 -8.04 -35.35
CA THR A 236 17.48 -9.36 -35.70
C THR A 236 16.97 -9.89 -37.04
N GLY A 237 15.97 -9.25 -37.66
CA GLY A 237 15.32 -9.73 -38.87
C GLY A 237 14.48 -11.00 -38.63
N ARG A 238 13.97 -11.18 -37.42
CA ARG A 238 13.23 -12.37 -36.98
C ARG A 238 11.76 -12.08 -36.75
N MET A 239 11.01 -13.13 -36.50
CA MET A 239 9.63 -13.11 -36.06
C MET A 239 9.47 -14.00 -34.84
N THR A 240 9.01 -13.42 -33.74
CA THR A 240 8.69 -14.11 -32.50
C THR A 240 7.18 -14.29 -32.39
N THR A 241 6.75 -15.54 -32.32
CA THR A 241 5.33 -15.92 -32.24
C THR A 241 5.03 -16.81 -31.05
N ILE A 242 3.79 -16.75 -30.58
CA ILE A 242 3.15 -17.79 -29.78
C ILE A 242 1.99 -18.31 -30.62
N ASP A 243 2.11 -19.54 -31.10
CA ASP A 243 1.10 -20.12 -32.00
C ASP A 243 -0.22 -20.43 -31.28
N LYS A 244 -1.22 -20.89 -32.04
CA LYS A 244 -2.54 -21.26 -31.51
C LYS A 244 -2.49 -22.20 -30.30
N ASN A 245 -1.50 -23.09 -30.26
CA ASN A 245 -1.35 -24.15 -29.26
C ASN A 245 -0.35 -23.77 -28.15
N GLY A 246 0.09 -22.51 -28.09
CA GLY A 246 1.01 -22.02 -27.06
C GLY A 246 2.49 -22.32 -27.33
N LYS A 247 2.84 -22.76 -28.54
CA LYS A 247 4.23 -23.00 -28.92
C LYS A 247 4.90 -21.68 -29.25
N ILE A 248 6.01 -21.39 -28.56
CA ILE A 248 6.85 -20.23 -28.86
C ILE A 248 7.77 -20.58 -30.04
N VAL A 249 7.73 -19.78 -31.10
CA VAL A 249 8.59 -19.95 -32.27
C VAL A 249 9.28 -18.62 -32.59
N VAL A 250 10.61 -18.64 -32.62
CA VAL A 250 11.45 -17.52 -33.04
C VAL A 250 12.20 -17.97 -34.29
N GLN A 251 11.92 -17.33 -35.42
CA GLN A 251 12.45 -17.76 -36.71
C GLN A 251 12.69 -16.60 -37.68
N VAL A 252 13.48 -16.81 -38.72
CA VAL A 252 13.67 -15.82 -39.78
C VAL A 252 12.57 -16.03 -40.82
N ILE A 253 11.95 -14.95 -41.28
CA ILE A 253 11.03 -15.00 -42.41
C ILE A 253 11.82 -14.54 -43.63
N ASP A 254 12.32 -15.48 -44.44
CA ASP A 254 13.25 -15.21 -45.55
C ASP A 254 12.80 -14.05 -46.43
N ARG A 255 11.49 -13.99 -46.74
CA ARG A 255 10.91 -12.93 -47.58
C ARG A 255 11.07 -11.52 -46.99
N TYR A 256 11.14 -11.41 -45.67
CA TYR A 256 11.04 -10.18 -44.89
C TYR A 256 12.28 -9.90 -44.03
N ALA A 257 13.28 -10.79 -44.07
CA ALA A 257 14.49 -10.70 -43.23
C ALA A 257 15.30 -9.42 -43.46
N ASP A 258 15.17 -8.82 -44.65
CA ASP A 258 15.81 -7.56 -45.04
C ASP A 258 15.15 -6.32 -44.43
N ARG A 259 13.95 -6.44 -43.87
CA ARG A 259 13.18 -5.34 -43.25
C ARG A 259 13.67 -4.95 -41.85
N ARG A 260 14.92 -5.22 -41.55
CA ARG A 260 15.55 -4.93 -40.27
C ARG A 260 16.10 -3.50 -40.20
N GLU A 261 16.35 -3.04 -38.99
CA GLU A 261 17.15 -1.84 -38.72
C GLU A 261 18.40 -2.24 -37.93
N THR A 262 19.48 -1.46 -38.03
CA THR A 262 20.70 -1.71 -37.25
C THR A 262 20.75 -0.93 -35.94
N GLU A 263 20.10 0.24 -35.91
CA GLU A 263 20.10 1.14 -34.76
C GLU A 263 18.84 0.99 -33.91
N LEU A 264 19.00 0.94 -32.59
CA LEU A 264 17.90 0.78 -31.63
C LEU A 264 16.84 1.87 -31.79
N VAL A 265 17.25 3.14 -31.94
CA VAL A 265 16.32 4.27 -32.07
C VAL A 265 15.52 4.16 -33.37
N GLN A 266 16.13 3.71 -34.46
CA GLN A 266 15.43 3.52 -35.74
C GLN A 266 14.44 2.36 -35.65
N ALA A 267 14.84 1.25 -35.01
CA ALA A 267 13.94 0.13 -34.74
C ALA A 267 12.73 0.54 -33.88
N LEU A 268 12.94 1.37 -32.85
CA LEU A 268 11.87 1.90 -32.03
C LEU A 268 10.92 2.82 -32.81
N ILE A 269 11.45 3.75 -33.61
CA ILE A 269 10.65 4.64 -34.45
C ILE A 269 9.82 3.82 -35.45
N LYS A 270 10.45 2.82 -36.08
CA LYS A 270 9.81 1.89 -37.01
C LYS A 270 8.69 1.10 -36.35
N GLN A 271 8.91 0.58 -35.15
CA GLN A 271 7.91 -0.11 -34.34
C GLN A 271 6.69 0.78 -34.05
N ILE A 272 6.91 2.00 -33.57
CA ILE A 272 5.83 2.95 -33.27
C ILE A 272 5.06 3.32 -34.54
N THR A 273 5.77 3.55 -35.65
CA THR A 273 5.16 3.87 -36.94
C THR A 273 4.34 2.71 -37.48
N HIS A 274 4.78 1.47 -37.26
CA HIS A 274 4.05 0.25 -37.63
C HIS A 274 2.76 0.09 -36.83
N PHE A 275 2.80 0.36 -35.52
CA PHE A 275 1.58 0.38 -34.71
C PHE A 275 0.57 1.43 -35.16
N LEU A 276 1.02 2.63 -35.51
CA LEU A 276 0.13 3.69 -35.99
C LEU A 276 -0.59 3.29 -37.27
N SER A 277 0.08 2.62 -38.21
CA SER A 277 -0.60 2.07 -39.39
C SER A 277 -1.59 0.98 -39.02
N ASP A 278 -1.25 0.05 -38.13
CA ASP A 278 -2.11 -1.09 -37.79
C ASP A 278 -3.36 -0.71 -37.00
N VAL A 279 -3.26 0.24 -36.06
CA VAL A 279 -4.41 0.72 -35.26
C VAL A 279 -5.50 1.34 -36.13
N ALA A 280 -5.12 1.95 -37.25
CA ALA A 280 -6.05 2.55 -38.21
C ALA A 280 -6.68 1.53 -39.19
N THR A 281 -6.36 0.23 -39.07
CA THR A 281 -6.93 -0.81 -39.93
C THR A 281 -8.13 -1.54 -39.29
N PRO A 282 -9.07 -2.08 -40.09
CA PRO A 282 -10.25 -2.77 -39.57
C PRO A 282 -9.98 -4.01 -38.70
N ALA A 283 -8.82 -4.66 -38.84
CA ALA A 283 -8.44 -5.82 -38.02
C ALA A 283 -7.89 -5.42 -36.64
N GLY A 284 -7.40 -4.19 -36.48
CA GLY A 284 -6.86 -3.65 -35.24
C GLY A 284 -5.61 -4.40 -34.71
N LEU A 285 -5.00 -3.85 -33.66
CA LEU A 285 -4.01 -4.53 -32.84
C LEU A 285 -4.71 -5.38 -31.76
N PRO A 286 -4.07 -6.44 -31.24
CA PRO A 286 -4.57 -7.12 -30.04
C PRO A 286 -4.56 -6.18 -28.83
N ALA A 287 -5.35 -6.50 -27.80
CA ALA A 287 -5.23 -5.82 -26.51
C ALA A 287 -3.83 -6.06 -25.90
N PRO A 288 -3.34 -5.19 -25.00
CA PRO A 288 -2.00 -5.35 -24.44
C PRO A 288 -1.85 -6.68 -23.68
N CYS A 289 -0.74 -7.36 -23.94
CA CYS A 289 -0.42 -8.70 -23.42
C CYS A 289 -1.40 -9.81 -23.84
N MET A 290 -2.33 -9.57 -24.76
CA MET A 290 -3.37 -10.54 -25.13
C MET A 290 -2.77 -11.79 -25.78
N GLY A 291 -1.67 -11.66 -26.53
CA GLY A 291 -0.98 -12.81 -27.14
C GLY A 291 -0.40 -13.81 -26.12
N LEU A 292 -0.13 -13.38 -24.87
CA LEU A 292 0.38 -14.26 -23.83
C LEU A 292 -0.66 -15.29 -23.36
N PHE A 293 -1.95 -15.02 -23.55
CA PHE A 293 -3.02 -15.99 -23.21
C PHE A 293 -2.95 -17.25 -24.07
N ASN A 294 -2.26 -17.24 -25.21
CA ASN A 294 -2.00 -18.46 -25.98
C ASN A 294 -1.16 -19.48 -25.20
N LEU A 295 -0.45 -19.09 -24.13
CA LEU A 295 0.23 -20.03 -23.24
C LEU A 295 -0.73 -20.76 -22.28
N MET A 296 -1.97 -20.27 -22.13
CA MET A 296 -2.96 -20.81 -21.19
C MET A 296 -3.84 -21.88 -21.86
N GLN A 297 -3.22 -23.01 -22.21
CA GLN A 297 -3.85 -24.16 -22.87
C GLN A 297 -4.62 -25.08 -21.90
N PHE A 298 -5.31 -24.49 -20.92
CA PHE A 298 -6.07 -25.20 -19.89
C PHE A 298 -7.38 -24.49 -19.59
N GLY A 299 -8.28 -25.21 -18.91
CA GLY A 299 -9.65 -24.77 -18.62
C GLY A 299 -10.69 -25.54 -19.45
N SER A 300 -11.90 -25.64 -18.90
CA SER A 300 -13.11 -26.10 -19.58
C SER A 300 -14.12 -24.99 -19.37
N LEU A 301 -14.12 -24.02 -20.28
CA LEU A 301 -14.91 -22.79 -20.15
C LEU A 301 -16.08 -22.80 -21.12
N PHE A 302 -17.20 -22.26 -20.65
CA PHE A 302 -18.46 -22.17 -21.39
C PHE A 302 -18.98 -23.55 -21.85
N GLU A 303 -19.95 -23.58 -22.76
CA GLU A 303 -20.56 -24.83 -23.23
C GLU A 303 -19.69 -25.59 -24.24
N GLU A 304 -18.65 -24.96 -24.77
CA GLU A 304 -17.79 -25.51 -25.84
C GLU A 304 -16.50 -26.17 -25.31
N ASP A 305 -16.35 -26.33 -23.98
CA ASP A 305 -15.17 -26.89 -23.31
C ASP A 305 -13.84 -26.27 -23.79
N GLN A 306 -13.88 -24.95 -24.04
CA GLN A 306 -12.75 -24.21 -24.56
C GLN A 306 -11.70 -23.95 -23.48
N THR A 307 -10.43 -24.00 -23.88
CA THR A 307 -9.31 -23.49 -23.09
C THR A 307 -9.36 -21.96 -23.00
N ILE A 308 -8.65 -21.37 -22.03
CA ILE A 308 -8.53 -19.91 -21.93
C ILE A 308 -7.95 -19.32 -23.23
N ALA A 309 -6.96 -19.98 -23.83
CA ALA A 309 -6.36 -19.56 -25.10
C ALA A 309 -7.41 -19.46 -26.22
N GLU A 310 -8.25 -20.48 -26.39
CA GLU A 310 -9.29 -20.51 -27.43
C GLU A 310 -10.34 -19.43 -27.22
N VAL A 311 -10.76 -19.20 -25.98
CA VAL A 311 -11.70 -18.10 -25.64
C VAL A 311 -11.11 -16.76 -26.06
N VAL A 312 -9.86 -16.47 -25.70
CA VAL A 312 -9.20 -15.19 -26.01
C VAL A 312 -8.95 -15.03 -27.51
N GLN A 313 -8.56 -16.11 -28.21
CA GLN A 313 -8.46 -16.12 -29.67
C GLN A 313 -9.81 -15.80 -30.32
N GLY A 314 -10.89 -16.41 -29.82
CA GLY A 314 -12.25 -16.11 -30.25
C GLY A 314 -12.65 -14.66 -29.96
N MET A 315 -12.24 -14.10 -28.82
CA MET A 315 -12.48 -12.70 -28.49
C MET A 315 -11.82 -11.76 -29.50
N TYR A 316 -10.53 -11.96 -29.78
CA TYR A 316 -9.81 -11.15 -30.77
C TYR A 316 -10.44 -11.30 -32.16
N TRP A 317 -10.71 -12.53 -32.58
CA TRP A 317 -11.35 -12.82 -33.86
C TRP A 317 -12.68 -12.10 -34.00
N ASN A 318 -13.48 -12.00 -32.93
CA ASN A 318 -14.79 -11.34 -32.96
C ASN A 318 -14.74 -9.81 -32.75
N GLY A 319 -13.54 -9.22 -32.66
CA GLY A 319 -13.34 -7.78 -32.62
C GLY A 319 -13.08 -7.21 -31.22
N TYR A 320 -12.64 -8.03 -30.27
CA TYR A 320 -12.03 -7.53 -29.03
C TYR A 320 -10.59 -7.08 -29.31
N ASP A 321 -10.47 -5.93 -29.96
CA ASP A 321 -9.19 -5.35 -30.38
C ASP A 321 -8.71 -4.26 -29.39
N PHE A 322 -7.54 -3.69 -29.67
CA PHE A 322 -6.93 -2.61 -28.89
C PHE A 322 -7.84 -1.37 -28.77
N VAL A 323 -8.60 -1.05 -29.82
CA VAL A 323 -9.52 0.09 -29.80
C VAL A 323 -10.64 -0.16 -28.80
N HIS A 324 -11.23 -1.36 -28.82
CA HIS A 324 -12.25 -1.74 -27.84
C HIS A 324 -11.69 -1.80 -26.41
N PHE A 325 -10.45 -2.27 -26.22
CA PHE A 325 -9.75 -2.21 -24.94
C PHE A 325 -9.61 -0.76 -24.43
N CYS A 326 -9.24 0.18 -25.30
CA CYS A 326 -9.17 1.60 -24.99
C CYS A 326 -10.54 2.17 -24.62
N SER A 327 -11.61 1.83 -25.36
CA SER A 327 -12.98 2.25 -25.04
C SER A 327 -13.43 1.71 -23.68
N SER A 328 -13.15 0.43 -23.39
CA SER A 328 -13.49 -0.24 -22.13
C SER A 328 -12.67 0.27 -20.93
N SER A 329 -11.56 0.98 -21.19
CA SER A 329 -10.75 1.63 -20.16
C SER A 329 -11.35 2.96 -19.68
N ILE A 330 -12.24 3.58 -20.46
CA ILE A 330 -12.87 4.86 -20.08
C ILE A 330 -13.73 4.73 -18.82
N PRO A 331 -14.66 3.75 -18.70
CA PRO A 331 -15.39 3.54 -17.45
C PRO A 331 -14.49 3.38 -16.22
N VAL A 332 -13.36 2.67 -16.37
CA VAL A 332 -12.37 2.48 -15.30
C VAL A 332 -11.75 3.82 -14.90
N ALA A 333 -11.35 4.64 -15.88
CA ALA A 333 -10.81 5.97 -15.64
C ALA A 333 -11.85 6.91 -15.01
N VAL A 334 -13.12 6.83 -15.41
CA VAL A 334 -14.21 7.61 -14.82
C VAL A 334 -14.40 7.26 -13.34
N ALA A 335 -14.38 5.97 -12.97
CA ALA A 335 -14.44 5.57 -11.56
C ALA A 335 -13.27 6.15 -10.74
N GLU A 336 -12.04 6.05 -11.25
CA GLU A 336 -10.84 6.62 -10.62
C GLU A 336 -10.97 8.12 -10.40
N ILE A 337 -11.32 8.86 -11.46
CA ILE A 337 -11.46 10.32 -11.43
C ILE A 337 -12.57 10.71 -10.45
N PHE A 338 -13.72 10.04 -10.49
CA PHE A 338 -14.85 10.36 -9.64
C PHE A 338 -14.52 10.16 -8.16
N VAL A 339 -13.93 9.01 -7.79
CA VAL A 339 -13.54 8.73 -6.39
C VAL A 339 -12.51 9.73 -5.90
N ARG A 340 -11.46 10.00 -6.70
CA ARG A 340 -10.41 10.96 -6.35
C ARG A 340 -10.94 12.38 -6.20
N PHE A 341 -11.80 12.81 -7.12
CA PHE A 341 -12.42 14.12 -7.08
C PHE A 341 -13.32 14.28 -5.85
N ALA A 342 -14.20 13.31 -5.60
CA ALA A 342 -15.08 13.33 -4.44
C ALA A 342 -14.27 13.31 -3.13
N TYR A 343 -13.22 12.50 -3.06
CA TYR A 343 -12.30 12.46 -1.91
C TYR A 343 -11.59 13.81 -1.70
N ALA A 344 -11.11 14.45 -2.76
CA ALA A 344 -10.49 15.77 -2.70
C ALA A 344 -11.45 16.83 -2.15
N VAL A 345 -12.68 16.86 -2.67
CA VAL A 345 -13.73 17.78 -2.19
C VAL A 345 -14.02 17.56 -0.71
N ARG A 346 -14.03 16.31 -0.24
CA ARG A 346 -14.22 15.99 1.17
C ARG A 346 -13.10 16.53 2.05
N LYS A 347 -11.84 16.35 1.64
CA LYS A 347 -10.68 16.88 2.38
C LYS A 347 -10.70 18.40 2.49
N ILE A 348 -11.06 19.09 1.40
CA ILE A 348 -11.20 20.55 1.39
C ILE A 348 -12.29 20.98 2.37
N LYS A 349 -13.43 20.29 2.39
CA LYS A 349 -14.52 20.59 3.34
C LYS A 349 -14.14 20.34 4.80
N SER A 350 -13.23 19.41 5.08
CA SER A 350 -12.67 19.19 6.43
C SER A 350 -11.55 20.17 6.81
N GLY A 351 -11.30 21.20 6.00
CA GLY A 351 -10.31 22.25 6.31
C GLY A 351 -8.88 21.92 5.88
N THR A 352 -8.65 20.86 5.10
CA THR A 352 -7.32 20.58 4.54
C THR A 352 -6.99 21.56 3.41
N PRO A 353 -5.76 22.12 3.34
CA PRO A 353 -5.34 22.95 2.22
C PRO A 353 -5.52 22.24 0.87
N ILE A 354 -5.88 23.00 -0.18
CA ILE A 354 -6.15 22.45 -1.52
C ILE A 354 -4.96 21.65 -2.05
N LYS A 355 -3.73 22.16 -1.87
CA LYS A 355 -2.49 21.50 -2.28
C LYS A 355 -2.32 20.09 -1.69
N ASP A 356 -2.81 19.87 -0.48
CA ASP A 356 -2.68 18.61 0.26
C ASP A 356 -3.95 17.73 0.12
N SER A 357 -4.92 18.23 -0.64
CA SER A 357 -6.21 17.57 -0.87
C SER A 357 -6.30 16.87 -2.22
N ILE A 358 -5.45 17.22 -3.20
CA ILE A 358 -5.47 16.61 -4.54
C ILE A 358 -4.74 15.26 -4.49
N PRO A 359 -5.45 14.13 -4.63
CA PRO A 359 -4.85 12.83 -4.42
C PRO A 359 -4.35 12.25 -5.76
N VAL A 360 -3.16 12.69 -6.17
CA VAL A 360 -2.51 12.14 -7.38
C VAL A 360 -1.97 10.73 -7.11
N ALA A 361 -1.41 10.50 -5.91
CA ALA A 361 -0.86 9.21 -5.49
C ALA A 361 -1.75 8.52 -4.46
N ASN A 362 -1.65 7.18 -4.39
CA ASN A 362 -2.34 6.34 -3.40
C ASN A 362 -1.54 6.25 -2.09
N ASP A 363 -0.97 7.36 -1.65
CA ASP A 363 -0.20 7.48 -0.42
C ASP A 363 -1.14 7.33 0.79
N ARG A 364 -0.97 6.28 1.59
CA ARG A 364 -1.83 5.99 2.74
C ARG A 364 -1.50 6.82 3.98
N GLU A 365 -0.35 7.49 4.03
CA GLU A 365 -0.05 8.45 5.10
C GLU A 365 -0.83 9.74 4.83
N LYS A 366 -0.79 10.23 3.59
CA LYS A 366 -1.51 11.46 3.20
C LYS A 366 -2.99 11.22 2.98
N HIS A 367 -3.37 10.09 2.41
CA HIS A 367 -4.73 9.77 1.98
C HIS A 367 -5.17 8.40 2.49
N PRO A 368 -5.37 8.24 3.81
CA PRO A 368 -5.50 6.94 4.49
C PRO A 368 -6.65 6.06 4.02
N LYS A 369 -7.69 6.68 3.42
CA LYS A 369 -8.92 6.02 2.99
C LYS A 369 -9.00 5.77 1.49
N LEU A 370 -8.27 6.55 0.68
CA LEU A 370 -8.47 6.63 -0.77
C LEU A 370 -8.24 5.29 -1.47
N ALA A 371 -7.13 4.61 -1.16
CA ALA A 371 -6.81 3.33 -1.80
C ALA A 371 -7.89 2.27 -1.52
N THR A 372 -8.45 2.27 -0.31
CA THR A 372 -9.58 1.39 0.06
C THR A 372 -10.86 1.76 -0.69
N MET A 373 -11.14 3.06 -0.86
CA MET A 373 -12.30 3.53 -1.66
C MET A 373 -12.20 3.12 -3.13
N LEU A 374 -11.02 3.28 -3.74
CA LEU A 374 -10.76 2.84 -5.11
C LEU A 374 -10.89 1.32 -5.26
N PHE A 375 -10.38 0.56 -4.29
CA PHE A 375 -10.59 -0.88 -4.24
C PHE A 375 -12.07 -1.25 -4.22
N ILE A 376 -12.89 -0.59 -3.40
CA ILE A 376 -14.35 -0.85 -3.35
C ILE A 376 -15.00 -0.51 -4.70
N ALA A 377 -14.67 0.65 -5.29
CA ALA A 377 -15.25 1.07 -6.57
C ALA A 377 -14.98 0.05 -7.69
N HIS A 378 -13.74 -0.39 -7.84
CA HIS A 378 -13.38 -1.40 -8.84
C HIS A 378 -13.88 -2.79 -8.48
N SER A 379 -14.01 -3.14 -7.21
CA SER A 379 -14.67 -4.39 -6.79
C SER A 379 -16.14 -4.41 -7.18
N SER A 380 -16.87 -3.30 -6.96
CA SER A 380 -18.26 -3.16 -7.36
C SER A 380 -18.44 -3.25 -8.88
N ALA A 381 -17.63 -2.53 -9.67
CA ALA A 381 -17.69 -2.59 -11.12
C ALA A 381 -17.35 -3.99 -11.66
N THR A 382 -16.33 -4.65 -11.09
CA THR A 382 -15.91 -6.00 -11.48
C THR A 382 -16.96 -7.05 -11.10
N ALA A 383 -17.61 -6.93 -9.94
CA ALA A 383 -18.70 -7.82 -9.55
C ALA A 383 -19.87 -7.75 -10.54
N ILE A 384 -20.21 -6.54 -11.03
CA ILE A 384 -21.24 -6.37 -12.05
C ILE A 384 -20.79 -6.95 -13.40
N ASN A 385 -19.53 -6.73 -13.81
CA ASN A 385 -18.99 -7.33 -15.03
C ASN A 385 -18.98 -8.86 -14.96
N ALA A 386 -18.54 -9.44 -13.84
CA ALA A 386 -18.60 -10.87 -13.57
C ALA A 386 -20.03 -11.40 -13.64
N GLY A 387 -20.97 -10.72 -13.00
CA GLY A 387 -22.40 -11.04 -13.10
C GLY A 387 -22.87 -11.05 -14.56
N LYS A 388 -22.55 -10.03 -15.34
CA LYS A 388 -22.90 -9.97 -16.77
C LYS A 388 -22.32 -11.14 -17.56
N VAL A 389 -21.05 -11.51 -17.33
CA VAL A 389 -20.42 -12.66 -17.98
C VAL A 389 -21.14 -13.95 -17.59
N CYS A 390 -21.42 -14.17 -16.29
CA CYS A 390 -22.16 -15.34 -15.81
C CYS A 390 -23.58 -15.44 -16.38
N PHE A 391 -24.29 -14.31 -16.52
CA PHE A 391 -25.66 -14.33 -17.06
C PHE A 391 -25.71 -14.49 -18.59
N THR A 392 -24.77 -13.88 -19.31
CA THR A 392 -24.78 -13.89 -20.79
C THR A 392 -24.01 -15.06 -21.39
N GLN A 393 -23.15 -15.72 -20.60
CA GLN A 393 -22.21 -16.75 -21.08
C GLN A 393 -21.38 -16.28 -22.29
N ASN A 394 -21.16 -14.97 -22.40
CA ASN A 394 -20.48 -14.36 -23.54
C ASN A 394 -19.14 -13.73 -23.10
N PRO A 395 -17.99 -14.28 -23.54
CA PRO A 395 -16.68 -13.74 -23.19
C PRO A 395 -16.43 -12.34 -23.73
N MET A 396 -17.13 -11.91 -24.79
CA MET A 396 -17.03 -10.55 -25.35
C MET A 396 -17.52 -9.46 -24.38
N VAL A 397 -18.18 -9.84 -23.29
CA VAL A 397 -18.68 -8.93 -22.25
C VAL A 397 -17.60 -8.62 -21.18
N ILE A 398 -16.50 -9.38 -21.17
CA ILE A 398 -15.40 -9.17 -20.23
C ILE A 398 -14.81 -7.77 -20.41
N ASN A 399 -14.79 -6.96 -19.36
CA ASN A 399 -14.07 -5.70 -19.36
C ASN A 399 -12.65 -5.95 -18.85
N TYR A 400 -11.73 -6.26 -19.77
CA TYR A 400 -10.34 -6.61 -19.44
C TYR A 400 -9.63 -5.50 -18.63
N PRO A 401 -9.70 -4.20 -18.99
CA PRO A 401 -9.14 -3.12 -18.17
C PRO A 401 -9.66 -3.10 -16.71
N GLN A 402 -10.95 -3.36 -16.51
CA GLN A 402 -11.58 -3.35 -15.19
C GLN A 402 -11.09 -4.52 -14.33
N TRP A 403 -10.91 -5.72 -14.92
CA TRP A 403 -10.30 -6.85 -14.23
C TRP A 403 -8.83 -6.58 -13.87
N MET A 404 -8.07 -5.92 -14.73
CA MET A 404 -6.69 -5.49 -14.42
C MET A 404 -6.66 -4.50 -13.25
N ALA A 405 -7.53 -3.48 -13.27
CA ALA A 405 -7.65 -2.52 -12.18
C ALA A 405 -8.02 -3.20 -10.86
N PHE A 406 -9.00 -4.11 -10.88
CA PHE A 406 -9.39 -4.88 -9.71
C PHE A 406 -8.26 -5.77 -9.18
N ALA A 407 -7.52 -6.46 -10.05
CA ALA A 407 -6.37 -7.26 -9.63
C ALA A 407 -5.30 -6.40 -8.92
N LYS A 408 -4.95 -5.25 -9.50
CA LYS A 408 -4.02 -4.28 -8.89
C LYS A 408 -4.49 -3.83 -7.51
N TYR A 409 -5.73 -3.36 -7.40
CA TYR A 409 -6.26 -2.85 -6.13
C TYR A 409 -6.47 -3.95 -5.09
N SER A 410 -6.83 -5.17 -5.51
CA SER A 410 -6.93 -6.33 -4.63
C SER A 410 -5.59 -6.68 -4.02
N TYR A 411 -4.52 -6.74 -4.83
CA TYR A 411 -3.16 -6.96 -4.33
C TYR A 411 -2.74 -5.88 -3.34
N GLN A 412 -2.94 -4.61 -3.68
CA GLN A 412 -2.60 -3.49 -2.80
C GLN A 412 -3.40 -3.52 -1.49
N GLN A 413 -4.68 -3.87 -1.54
CA GLN A 413 -5.52 -3.97 -0.35
C GLN A 413 -5.16 -5.18 0.51
N LEU A 414 -4.85 -6.32 -0.10
CA LEU A 414 -4.42 -7.52 0.61
C LEU A 414 -3.10 -7.29 1.33
N LYS A 415 -2.10 -6.73 0.63
CA LYS A 415 -0.81 -6.35 1.21
C LYS A 415 -0.99 -5.37 2.39
N TRP A 416 -1.86 -4.38 2.21
CA TRP A 416 -2.18 -3.43 3.27
C TRP A 416 -2.78 -4.10 4.51
N VAL A 417 -3.80 -4.94 4.33
CA VAL A 417 -4.52 -5.55 5.45
C VAL A 417 -3.66 -6.58 6.19
N LEU A 418 -2.87 -7.38 5.47
CA LEU A 418 -2.12 -8.50 6.06
C LEU A 418 -0.75 -8.10 6.61
N VAL A 419 -0.12 -7.06 6.06
CA VAL A 419 1.28 -6.73 6.39
C VAL A 419 1.41 -5.28 6.82
N GLU A 420 1.10 -4.33 5.94
CA GLU A 420 1.49 -2.93 6.17
C GLU A 420 0.68 -2.25 7.30
N LYS A 421 -0.62 -2.57 7.43
CA LYS A 421 -1.47 -1.96 8.46
C LYS A 421 -1.11 -2.44 9.87
N PRO A 422 -0.95 -3.75 10.15
CA PRO A 422 -0.43 -4.21 11.44
C PRO A 422 0.90 -3.57 11.81
N ASP A 423 1.86 -3.54 10.89
CA ASP A 423 3.18 -2.97 11.12
C ASP A 423 3.10 -1.47 11.42
N ALA A 424 2.32 -0.71 10.64
CA ALA A 424 2.15 0.72 10.85
C ALA A 424 1.38 1.04 12.14
N CYS A 425 0.46 0.16 12.56
CA CYS A 425 -0.25 0.28 13.84
C CYS A 425 0.71 0.04 15.02
N ASP A 426 1.57 -0.98 14.94
CA ASP A 426 2.60 -1.25 15.94
C ASP A 426 3.59 -0.08 16.04
N GLN A 427 4.07 0.44 14.91
CA GLN A 427 4.94 1.62 14.87
C GLN A 427 4.28 2.86 15.48
N TYR A 428 2.98 3.07 15.24
CA TYR A 428 2.23 4.18 15.84
C TYR A 428 2.16 4.05 17.37
N VAL A 429 1.82 2.86 17.87
CA VAL A 429 1.74 2.57 19.32
C VAL A 429 3.11 2.75 19.98
N ARG A 430 4.16 2.13 19.41
CA ARG A 430 5.54 2.26 19.93
C ARG A 430 6.00 3.71 19.91
N GLY A 431 5.78 4.45 18.82
CA GLY A 431 6.21 5.83 18.72
C GLY A 431 5.55 6.79 19.73
N ILE A 432 4.38 6.44 20.28
CA ILE A 432 3.76 7.17 21.39
C ILE A 432 4.40 6.76 22.72
N ILE A 433 4.53 5.45 22.97
CA ILE A 433 5.14 4.90 24.18
C ILE A 433 6.58 5.39 24.33
N ASP A 434 7.37 5.36 23.26
CA ASP A 434 8.76 5.80 23.25
C ASP A 434 8.87 7.29 23.60
N LYS A 435 7.98 8.14 23.08
CA LYS A 435 7.95 9.57 23.45
C LYS A 435 7.56 9.82 24.89
N GLU A 436 6.71 8.98 25.47
CA GLU A 436 6.37 9.06 26.89
C GLU A 436 7.55 8.59 27.75
N MET A 437 8.23 7.53 27.33
CA MET A 437 9.44 7.02 27.96
C MET A 437 10.59 8.03 27.93
N ASP A 438 10.82 8.71 26.80
CA ASP A 438 11.83 9.77 26.68
C ASP A 438 11.60 10.89 27.71
N LYS A 439 10.35 11.29 27.95
CA LYS A 439 10.03 12.30 28.97
C LYS A 439 10.34 11.81 30.38
N VAL A 440 10.07 10.53 30.66
CA VAL A 440 10.39 9.94 31.96
C VAL A 440 11.90 9.92 32.17
N PHE A 441 12.68 9.55 31.16
CA PHE A 441 14.14 9.61 31.24
C PHE A 441 14.66 11.04 31.43
N ASP A 442 14.15 12.01 30.67
CA ASP A 442 14.49 13.42 30.85
C ASP A 442 14.21 13.91 32.28
N ASP A 443 13.09 13.50 32.88
CA ASP A 443 12.74 13.88 34.25
C ASP A 443 13.63 13.17 35.29
N VAL A 444 13.98 11.90 35.07
CA VAL A 444 14.94 11.16 35.91
C VAL A 444 16.31 11.81 35.87
N ASP A 445 16.81 12.16 34.68
CA ASP A 445 18.11 12.81 34.51
C ASP A 445 18.13 14.18 35.22
N ARG A 446 17.09 15.00 35.07
CA ARG A 446 16.97 16.28 35.80
C ARG A 446 16.96 16.10 37.31
N LEU A 447 16.22 15.11 37.83
CA LEU A 447 16.17 14.83 39.27
C LEU A 447 17.55 14.40 39.78
N PHE A 448 18.23 13.53 39.03
CA PHE A 448 19.56 13.05 39.38
C PHE A 448 20.61 14.16 39.36
N GLU A 449 20.59 15.01 38.32
CA GLU A 449 21.44 16.22 38.26
C GLU A 449 21.20 17.16 39.44
N GLY A 450 19.93 17.38 39.81
CA GLY A 450 19.56 18.19 40.98
C GLY A 450 20.11 17.63 42.29
N MET A 451 20.01 16.31 42.52
CA MET A 451 20.56 15.66 43.71
C MET A 451 22.09 15.75 43.79
N ILE A 452 22.79 15.74 42.66
CA ILE A 452 24.26 15.87 42.64
C ILE A 452 24.68 17.33 42.83
N ALA A 453 23.88 18.29 42.36
CA ALA A 453 24.21 19.71 42.40
C ALA A 453 23.97 20.36 43.78
N GLU A 454 22.98 19.90 44.55
CA GLU A 454 22.69 20.44 45.89
C GLU A 454 23.23 19.54 47.01
N PRO A 455 24.03 20.06 47.96
CA PRO A 455 24.34 19.31 49.17
C PRO A 455 23.05 19.13 49.99
N LEU A 456 22.49 17.91 49.98
CA LEU A 456 21.35 17.52 50.80
C LEU A 456 21.60 17.90 52.27
N VAL A 457 20.86 18.90 52.75
CA VAL A 457 20.79 19.26 54.16
C VAL A 457 19.70 18.39 54.77
N VAL A 458 20.11 17.32 55.45
CA VAL A 458 19.22 16.50 56.29
C VAL A 458 19.21 17.04 57.71
#